data_AF-A0A060YFD1-F1
#
_entry.id   AF-A0A060YFD1-F1
#
_cell.length_a   1.000
_cell.length_b   1.000
_cell.length_c   1.000
_cell.angle_alpha   90.00
_cell.angle_beta   90.00
_cell.angle_gamma   90.00
#
_symmetry.space_group_name_H-M   'P 1'
#
loop_
_entity.id
_entity.type
_entity.pdbx_description
1 polymer ?
#
loop_
_entity_poly.entity_id
_entity_poly.type
_entity_poly.pdbx_seq_one_letter_code
_entity_poly.pdbx_strand_id
1 'polypeptide(L)'
;MLLCALVGLLLLFSCLDVWYFLRGVVVVVQAWFQPPVWDVLAEQSVAGRVLPHDLDYMGHMNNARYLRECDFARLDEHTHIGLLLYYFTLKTYLSVLYVL
;
A
#
# COMPACT_ATOMS: atom_id res chain seq x y z
N MET A 1 -18.53 26.45 -11.76
CA MET A 1 -18.89 25.27 -10.93
C MET A 1 -17.99 24.07 -11.20
N LEU A 2 -17.86 23.60 -12.46
CA LEU A 2 -16.99 22.46 -12.81
C LEU A 2 -15.51 22.68 -12.42
N LEU A 3 -14.96 23.86 -12.74
CA LEU A 3 -13.57 24.19 -12.40
C LEU A 3 -13.30 24.14 -10.89
N CYS A 4 -14.20 24.70 -10.09
CA CYS A 4 -14.09 24.68 -8.63
C CYS A 4 -14.12 23.26 -8.07
N ALA A 5 -14.98 22.40 -8.64
CA ALA A 5 -15.04 20.98 -8.26
C ALA A 5 -13.74 20.23 -8.61
N LEU A 6 -13.18 20.48 -9.79
CA LEU A 6 -11.90 19.87 -10.21
C LEU A 6 -10.74 20.31 -9.32
N VAL A 7 -10.64 21.61 -8.99
CA VAL A 7 -9.62 22.12 -8.07
C VAL A 7 -9.79 21.50 -6.68
N GLY A 8 -11.02 21.42 -6.17
CA GLY A 8 -11.32 20.76 -4.90
C GLY A 8 -10.89 19.30 -4.88
N LEU A 9 -11.18 18.54 -5.93
CA LEU A 9 -10.79 17.14 -6.05
C LEU A 9 -9.26 16.98 -6.11
N LEU A 10 -8.56 17.84 -6.84
CA LEU A 10 -7.11 17.78 -6.98
C LEU A 10 -6.39 18.13 -5.67
N LEU A 11 -6.93 19.09 -4.91
CA LEU A 11 -6.45 19.39 -3.57
C LEU A 11 -6.63 18.20 -2.62
N LEU A 12 -7.81 17.60 -2.59
CA LEU A 12 -8.06 16.40 -1.78
C LEU A 12 -7.12 15.26 -2.17
N PHE A 13 -6.95 15.02 -3.48
CA PHE A 13 -6.06 14.00 -3.99
C PHE A 13 -4.61 14.22 -3.53
N SER A 14 -4.15 15.47 -3.52
CA SER A 14 -2.79 15.83 -3.12
C SER A 14 -2.60 15.78 -1.60
N CYS A 15 -3.58 16.22 -0.82
CA CYS A 15 -3.53 16.24 0.64
C CYS A 15 -3.63 14.84 1.27
N LEU A 16 -4.38 13.94 0.64
CA LEU A 16 -4.56 12.56 1.14
C LEU A 16 -3.52 11.58 0.59
N ASP A 17 -2.59 12.02 -0.24
CA ASP A 17 -1.58 11.18 -0.91
C ASP A 17 -2.23 9.93 -1.51
N VAL A 18 -3.27 10.12 -2.33
CA VAL A 18 -4.06 9.02 -2.91
C VAL A 18 -3.19 8.02 -3.67
N TRP A 19 -2.06 8.48 -4.23
CA TRP A 19 -1.04 7.64 -4.85
C TRP A 19 -0.51 6.54 -3.93
N TYR A 20 -0.34 6.81 -2.64
CA TYR A 20 0.04 5.80 -1.65
C TYR A 20 -0.95 4.63 -1.66
N PHE A 21 -2.24 4.92 -1.52
CA PHE A 21 -3.29 3.89 -1.44
C PHE A 21 -3.45 3.13 -2.76
N LEU A 22 -3.43 3.83 -3.89
CA LEU A 22 -3.51 3.19 -5.21
C LEU A 22 -2.37 2.20 -5.43
N ARG A 23 -1.13 2.60 -5.11
CA ARG A 23 0.04 1.71 -5.21
C ARG A 23 -0.06 0.52 -4.27
N GLY A 24 -0.49 0.74 -3.03
CA GLY A 24 -0.70 -0.34 -2.06
C GLY A 24 -1.71 -1.38 -2.55
N VAL A 25 -2.83 -0.94 -3.14
CA VAL A 25 -3.81 -1.85 -3.77
C VAL A 25 -3.18 -2.63 -4.92
N VAL A 26 -2.41 -1.97 -5.79
CA VAL A 26 -1.71 -2.65 -6.90
C VAL A 26 -0.76 -3.72 -6.39
N VAL A 27 0.02 -3.44 -5.34
CA VAL A 27 0.95 -4.39 -4.72
C VAL A 27 0.19 -5.60 -4.18
N VAL A 28 -0.86 -5.39 -3.38
CA VAL A 28 -1.69 -6.47 -2.83
C VAL A 28 -2.31 -7.33 -3.94
N VAL A 29 -2.84 -6.70 -4.99
CA VAL A 29 -3.44 -7.40 -6.13
C VAL A 29 -2.39 -8.21 -6.88
N GLN A 30 -1.20 -7.66 -7.11
CA GLN A 30 -0.11 -8.37 -7.77
C GLN A 30 0.36 -9.58 -6.97
N ALA A 31 0.57 -9.41 -5.66
CA ALA A 31 0.98 -10.46 -4.75
C ALA A 31 -0.04 -11.61 -4.66
N TRP A 32 -1.34 -11.33 -4.77
CA TRP A 32 -2.37 -12.37 -4.81
C TRP A 32 -2.28 -13.32 -6.00
N PHE A 33 -1.67 -12.91 -7.11
CA PHE A 33 -1.44 -13.77 -8.27
C PHE A 33 -0.11 -14.55 -8.20
N GLN A 34 0.69 -14.31 -7.16
CA GLN A 34 1.95 -15.01 -6.94
C GLN A 34 1.75 -16.21 -6.00
N PRO A 35 2.64 -17.23 -6.06
CA PRO A 35 2.56 -18.36 -5.16
C PRO A 35 2.75 -17.93 -3.68
N PRO A 36 2.12 -18.65 -2.73
CA PRO A 36 2.30 -18.39 -1.31
C PRO A 36 3.73 -18.71 -0.88
N VAL A 37 4.24 -17.92 0.05
CA VAL A 37 5.56 -18.14 0.68
C VAL A 37 5.37 -19.00 1.92
N TRP A 38 6.06 -20.13 1.97
CA TRP A 38 5.99 -21.09 3.08
C TRP A 38 7.04 -20.82 4.16
N ASP A 39 8.21 -20.28 3.79
CA ASP A 39 9.24 -19.87 4.74
C ASP A 39 9.10 -18.39 5.07
N VAL A 40 8.48 -18.11 6.21
CA VAL A 40 8.24 -16.74 6.70
C VAL A 40 9.55 -16.07 7.16
N LEU A 41 10.60 -16.84 7.46
CA LEU A 41 11.89 -16.29 7.89
C LEU A 41 12.88 -16.14 6.74
N ALA A 42 12.54 -16.63 5.55
CA ALA A 42 13.37 -16.45 4.37
C ALA A 42 13.42 -14.98 3.96
N GLU A 43 14.59 -14.55 3.50
CA GLU A 43 14.79 -13.22 2.95
C GLU A 43 13.85 -12.97 1.75
N GLN A 44 13.04 -11.93 1.84
CA GLN A 44 12.18 -11.47 0.76
C GLN A 44 12.77 -10.19 0.15
N SER A 45 12.79 -10.12 -1.18
CA SER A 45 13.23 -8.94 -1.91
C SER A 45 12.14 -8.49 -2.86
N VAL A 46 11.75 -7.23 -2.76
CA VAL A 46 10.70 -6.62 -3.58
C VAL A 46 11.31 -5.48 -4.38
N ALA A 47 11.10 -5.49 -5.68
CA ALA A 47 11.57 -4.43 -6.56
C ALA A 47 10.68 -3.19 -6.39
N GLY A 48 11.28 -2.10 -5.89
CA GLY A 48 10.59 -0.81 -5.80
C GLY A 48 10.59 -0.05 -7.11
N ARG A 49 9.55 0.77 -7.35
CA ARG A 49 9.47 1.65 -8.53
C ARG A 49 9.43 3.12 -8.11
N VAL A 50 10.44 3.87 -8.55
CA VAL A 50 10.51 5.33 -8.34
C VAL A 50 9.76 6.04 -9.45
N LEU A 51 8.77 6.87 -9.08
CA LEU A 51 8.04 7.72 -10.03
C LEU A 51 8.58 9.16 -9.98
N PRO A 52 8.34 9.98 -11.02
CA PRO A 52 8.76 11.39 -11.02
C PRO A 52 8.23 12.20 -9.83
N HIS A 53 7.08 11.82 -9.28
CA HIS A 53 6.50 12.45 -8.09
C HIS A 53 7.25 12.11 -6.79
N ASP A 54 8.02 11.02 -6.77
CA ASP A 54 8.78 10.59 -5.59
C ASP A 54 10.15 11.28 -5.48
N LEU A 55 10.52 12.09 -6.48
CA LEU A 55 11.77 12.83 -6.51
C LEU A 55 11.70 14.08 -5.63
N ASP A 56 12.80 14.38 -4.96
CA ASP A 56 13.03 15.64 -4.25
C ASP A 56 13.52 16.74 -5.21
N TYR A 57 13.75 17.93 -4.66
CA TYR A 57 14.25 19.08 -5.44
C TYR A 57 15.63 18.82 -6.09
N MET A 58 16.42 17.89 -5.54
CA MET A 58 17.73 17.52 -6.07
C MET A 58 17.65 16.41 -7.13
N GLY A 59 16.44 15.94 -7.46
CA GLY A 59 16.23 14.86 -8.43
C GLY A 59 16.56 13.47 -7.87
N HIS A 60 16.76 13.33 -6.57
CA HIS A 60 16.93 12.05 -5.90
C HIS A 60 15.59 11.59 -5.33
N MET A 61 15.45 10.30 -5.06
CA MET A 61 14.26 9.83 -4.36
C MET A 61 14.21 10.46 -2.97
N ASN A 62 13.07 11.06 -2.64
CA ASN A 62 12.86 11.68 -1.34
C ASN A 62 13.00 10.62 -0.22
N ASN A 63 13.76 10.91 0.82
CA ASN A 63 14.04 9.99 1.93
C ASN A 63 12.77 9.40 2.58
N ALA A 64 11.70 10.19 2.68
CA ALA A 64 10.43 9.73 3.25
C ALA A 64 9.74 8.65 2.37
N ARG A 65 10.06 8.59 1.07
CA ARG A 65 9.48 7.64 0.12
C ARG A 65 10.09 6.24 0.25
N TYR A 66 11.28 6.09 0.85
CA TYR A 66 11.84 4.76 1.13
C TYR A 66 11.01 3.99 2.16
N LEU A 67 10.58 4.66 3.24
CA LEU A 67 9.73 4.02 4.26
C LEU A 67 8.41 3.53 3.67
N ARG A 68 7.84 4.31 2.75
CA ARG A 68 6.67 3.91 1.97
C ARG A 68 6.93 2.65 1.14
N GLU A 69 8.07 2.58 0.47
CA GLU A 69 8.42 1.39 -0.33
C GLU A 69 8.62 0.15 0.55
N CYS A 70 9.18 0.33 1.75
CA CYS A 70 9.25 -0.73 2.76
C CYS A 70 7.86 -1.17 3.24
N ASP A 71 6.91 -0.26 3.39
CA ASP A 71 5.52 -0.63 3.71
C ASP A 71 4.87 -1.42 2.58
N PHE A 72 5.17 -1.11 1.32
CA PHE A 72 4.70 -1.91 0.19
C PHE A 72 5.31 -3.31 0.19
N ALA A 73 6.62 -3.44 0.44
CA ALA A 73 7.25 -4.74 0.60
C ALA A 73 6.64 -5.53 1.77
N ARG A 74 6.30 -4.85 2.87
CA ARG A 74 5.58 -5.47 3.98
C ARG A 74 4.20 -5.95 3.56
N LEU A 75 3.41 -5.15 2.84
CA LEU A 75 2.09 -5.56 2.35
C LEU A 75 2.17 -6.78 1.44
N ASP A 76 3.15 -6.80 0.53
CA ASP A 76 3.46 -7.92 -0.36
C ASP A 76 3.75 -9.20 0.43
N GLU A 77 4.68 -9.15 1.39
CA GLU A 77 4.98 -10.29 2.28
C GLU A 77 3.73 -10.76 3.03
N HIS A 78 2.97 -9.84 3.64
CA HIS A 78 1.76 -10.17 4.41
C HIS A 78 0.67 -10.81 3.56
N THR A 79 0.61 -10.46 2.27
CA THR A 79 -0.28 -11.12 1.31
C THR A 79 0.20 -12.52 0.95
N HIS A 80 1.50 -12.71 0.72
CA HIS A 80 2.08 -14.02 0.38
C HIS A 80 1.93 -15.07 1.48
N ILE A 81 2.06 -14.66 2.75
CA ILE A 81 1.89 -15.55 3.90
C ILE A 81 0.41 -15.68 4.34
N GLY A 82 -0.52 -14.98 3.68
CA GLY A 82 -1.95 -14.99 4.01
C GLY A 82 -2.37 -14.19 5.25
N LEU A 83 -1.43 -13.49 5.91
CA LEU A 83 -1.68 -12.73 7.15
C LEU A 83 -2.64 -11.56 6.92
N LEU A 84 -2.59 -10.93 5.74
CA LEU A 84 -3.49 -9.83 5.39
C LEU A 84 -4.97 -10.28 5.38
N LEU A 85 -5.27 -11.41 4.73
CA LEU A 85 -6.63 -11.98 4.69
C LEU A 85 -7.08 -12.44 6.08
N TYR A 86 -6.17 -13.06 6.84
CA TYR A 86 -6.43 -13.46 8.22
C TYR A 86 -6.82 -12.25 9.09
N TYR A 87 -6.10 -11.13 9.01
CA TYR A 87 -6.41 -9.92 9.75
C TYR A 87 -7.81 -9.37 9.44
N PHE A 88 -8.18 -9.30 8.16
CA PHE A 88 -9.53 -8.86 7.76
C PHE A 88 -10.62 -9.79 8.29
N THR A 89 -10.38 -11.10 8.21
CA THR A 89 -11.31 -12.12 8.68
C THR A 89 -11.51 -12.02 10.20
N LEU A 90 -10.42 -11.96 10.97
CA LEU A 90 -10.44 -11.81 12.42
C LEU A 90 -11.15 -10.53 12.85
N LYS A 91 -10.91 -9.42 12.15
CA LYS A 91 -11.58 -8.14 12.42
C LYS A 91 -13.09 -8.25 12.25
N THR A 92 -13.56 -8.90 11.19
CA THR A 92 -14.99 -9.17 10.99
C THR A 92 -15.57 -10.01 12.12
N TYR A 93 -14.91 -11.09 12.54
CA TYR A 93 -15.37 -11.93 13.66
C TYR A 93 -15.46 -11.16 14.98
N LEU A 94 -14.43 -10.38 15.33
CA LEU A 94 -14.44 -9.55 16.54
C LEU A 94 -15.55 -8.50 16.49
N SER A 95 -15.74 -7.82 15.36
CA SER A 95 -16.81 -6.84 15.21
C SER A 95 -18.21 -7.44 15.38
N VAL A 96 -18.44 -8.70 14.98
CA VAL A 96 -19.71 -9.40 15.24
C VAL A 96 -19.85 -9.78 16.72
N LEU A 97 -18.78 -10.23 17.37
CA LEU A 97 -18.80 -10.63 18.78
C LEU A 97 -19.07 -9.47 19.74
N TYR A 98 -18.56 -8.25 19.45
CA TYR A 98 -18.81 -7.08 20.29
C TYR A 98 -20.16 -6.39 20.05
N VAL A 99 -20.95 -6.87 19.08
CA VAL A 99 -22.28 -6.33 18.74
C VAL A 99 -23.42 -7.25 19.21
N LEU A 100 -23.10 -8.46 19.69
CA LEU A 100 -24.02 -9.40 20.36
C LEU A 100 -23.86 -9.34 21.88
#